data_AF-A0A147B6Y1-F1
#
_entry.id   AF-A0A147B6Y1-F1
#
_cell.length_a   1.000
_cell.length_b   1.000
_cell.length_c   1.000
_cell.angle_alpha   90.00
_cell.angle_beta   90.00
_cell.angle_gamma   90.00
#
_symmetry.space_group_name_H-M   'P 1'
#
loop_
_entity.id
_entity.type
_entity.pdbx_description
1 polymer ?
#
loop_
_entity_poly.entity_id
_entity_poly.type
_entity_poly.pdbx_seq_one_letter_code
_entity_poly.pdbx_strand_id
1 'polypeptide(L)'
;SWATFFDSYRNLTYKHIMGLKWVTYFCRNARYVLKTDDDVFIDLFQLTAYLREALGPLAPPNLMMCVLIRRPFVKRSQRSKWRVSFQEYRQNRYPPYCSGWGILMSPDVVFNLYRVSAGIPYFWVTMFLCRGYWRNGLACRT
;
A
#
# COMPACT_ATOMS: atom_id res chain seq x y z
N SER A 1 -10.75 -20.21 -6.40
CA SER A 1 -11.42 -19.28 -5.46
C SER A 1 -10.55 -18.03 -5.32
N TRP A 2 -11.04 -16.85 -5.74
CA TRP A 2 -10.19 -15.65 -5.91
C TRP A 2 -10.18 -14.68 -4.73
N ALA A 3 -11.17 -14.78 -3.83
CA ALA A 3 -11.17 -14.22 -2.49
C ALA A 3 -12.37 -14.78 -1.72
N THR A 4 -12.14 -15.59 -0.68
CA THR A 4 -13.20 -16.04 0.23
C THR A 4 -12.86 -15.54 1.63
N PHE A 5 -13.15 -14.26 1.89
CA PHE A 5 -13.06 -13.67 3.22
C PHE A 5 -14.12 -12.57 3.37
N PHE A 6 -14.62 -12.38 4.58
CA PHE A 6 -15.62 -11.36 4.87
C PHE A 6 -15.00 -9.96 4.77
N ASP A 7 -15.68 -9.04 4.10
CA ASP A 7 -15.24 -7.67 4.02
C ASP A 7 -15.30 -7.00 5.40
N SER A 8 -14.12 -6.69 5.97
CA SER A 8 -14.03 -5.95 7.22
C SER A 8 -12.72 -5.17 7.29
N TYR A 9 -12.67 -4.15 8.14
CA TYR A 9 -11.44 -3.41 8.46
C TYR A 9 -10.31 -4.33 8.91
N ARG A 10 -10.63 -5.43 9.60
CA ARG A 10 -9.64 -6.41 10.03
C ARG A 10 -9.01 -7.13 8.84
N ASN A 11 -9.69 -7.26 7.70
CA ASN A 11 -9.17 -7.97 6.54
C ASN A 11 -8.54 -7.06 5.46
N LEU A 12 -8.25 -5.79 5.78
CA LEU A 12 -7.67 -4.84 4.81
C LEU A 12 -6.36 -5.35 4.21
N THR A 13 -5.53 -6.04 4.98
CA THR A 13 -4.28 -6.62 4.48
C THR A 13 -4.53 -7.71 3.45
N TYR A 14 -5.52 -8.58 3.64
CA TYR A 14 -5.89 -9.57 2.63
C TYR A 14 -6.41 -8.91 1.35
N LYS A 15 -7.27 -7.90 1.47
CA LYS A 15 -7.73 -7.11 0.32
C LYS A 15 -6.57 -6.52 -0.47
N HIS A 16 -5.61 -5.91 0.24
CA HIS A 16 -4.47 -5.29 -0.41
C HIS A 16 -3.60 -6.34 -1.12
N ILE A 17 -3.29 -7.47 -0.48
CA ILE A 17 -2.54 -8.57 -1.10
C ILE A 17 -3.27 -9.12 -2.33
N MET A 18 -4.60 -9.26 -2.27
CA MET A 18 -5.38 -9.71 -3.42
C MET A 18 -5.38 -8.68 -4.56
N GLY A 19 -5.41 -7.38 -4.26
CA GLY A 19 -5.23 -6.33 -5.26
C GLY A 19 -3.86 -6.39 -5.94
N LEU A 20 -2.79 -6.55 -5.16
CA LEU A 20 -1.43 -6.74 -5.69
C LEU A 20 -1.34 -8.00 -6.57
N LYS A 21 -1.93 -9.12 -6.12
CA LYS A 21 -2.04 -10.36 -6.89
C LYS A 21 -2.77 -10.13 -8.21
N TRP A 22 -3.93 -9.48 -8.17
CA TRP A 22 -4.74 -9.24 -9.36
C TRP A 22 -3.96 -8.47 -10.42
N VAL A 23 -3.36 -7.34 -10.02
CA VAL A 23 -2.53 -6.52 -10.92
C VAL A 23 -1.37 -7.34 -11.50
N THR A 24 -0.69 -8.13 -10.65
CA THR A 24 0.43 -8.97 -11.06
C THR A 24 0.05 -9.98 -12.15
N TYR A 25 -1.11 -10.64 -12.02
CA TYR A 25 -1.50 -11.71 -12.95
C TYR A 25 -2.28 -11.21 -14.17
N PHE A 26 -3.07 -10.16 -14.03
CA PHE A 26 -4.06 -9.73 -15.03
C PHE A 26 -3.77 -8.37 -15.67
N CYS A 27 -2.84 -7.57 -15.15
CA CYS A 27 -2.54 -6.23 -15.64
C CYS A 27 -1.10 -6.09 -16.15
N ARG A 28 -0.61 -7.04 -16.96
CA ARG A 28 0.79 -7.08 -17.44
C ARG A 28 1.24 -5.85 -18.22
N ASN A 29 0.31 -5.14 -18.86
CA ASN A 29 0.60 -3.95 -19.67
C ASN A 29 0.29 -2.63 -18.95
N ALA A 30 -0.04 -2.67 -17.66
CA ALA A 30 -0.25 -1.45 -16.88
C ALA A 30 1.04 -0.63 -16.84
N ARG A 31 0.94 0.67 -17.07
CA ARG A 31 2.10 1.59 -17.03
C ARG A 31 2.29 2.23 -15.66
N TYR A 32 1.17 2.45 -14.97
CA TYR A 32 1.06 2.96 -13.62
C TYR A 32 -0.03 2.19 -12.89
N VAL A 33 0.10 2.05 -11.58
CA VAL A 33 -0.91 1.41 -10.74
C VAL A 33 -1.24 2.35 -9.59
N LEU A 34 -2.50 2.77 -9.51
CA LEU A 34 -3.00 3.62 -8.44
C LEU A 34 -3.90 2.82 -7.51
N LYS A 35 -3.50 2.73 -6.24
CA LYS A 35 -4.37 2.27 -5.15
C LYS A 35 -4.99 3.49 -4.48
N THR A 36 -6.31 3.49 -4.34
CA THR A 36 -7.07 4.49 -3.59
C THR A 36 -8.15 3.82 -2.73
N ASP A 37 -8.71 4.55 -1.77
CA ASP A 37 -9.95 4.16 -1.08
C ASP A 37 -11.18 4.63 -1.89
N ASP A 38 -12.35 4.07 -1.60
CA ASP A 38 -13.62 4.37 -2.26
C ASP A 38 -14.25 5.70 -1.80
N ASP A 39 -13.76 6.26 -0.69
CA ASP A 39 -14.13 7.57 -0.15
C ASP A 39 -13.18 8.70 -0.55
N VAL A 40 -12.33 8.47 -1.57
CA VAL A 40 -11.35 9.44 -2.07
C VAL A 40 -11.70 9.85 -3.50
N PHE A 41 -11.76 11.16 -3.72
CA PHE A 41 -11.87 11.73 -5.07
C PHE A 41 -10.50 11.90 -5.71
N ILE A 42 -10.36 11.48 -6.98
CA ILE A 42 -9.15 11.66 -7.78
C ILE A 42 -9.54 12.23 -9.14
N ASP A 43 -8.98 13.38 -9.47
CA ASP A 43 -9.03 13.92 -10.83
C ASP A 43 -8.09 13.13 -11.74
N LEU A 44 -8.64 12.15 -12.47
CA LEU A 44 -7.88 11.28 -13.35
C LEU A 44 -7.30 12.03 -14.56
N PHE A 45 -7.94 13.11 -15.03
CA PHE A 45 -7.44 13.86 -16.19
C PHE A 45 -6.19 14.63 -15.81
N GLN A 46 -6.24 15.38 -14.71
CA GLN A 46 -5.09 16.12 -14.19
C GLN A 46 -3.96 15.18 -13.78
N LEU A 47 -4.27 14.07 -13.10
CA LEU A 47 -3.25 13.09 -12.71
C LEU A 47 -2.55 12.50 -13.94
N THR A 48 -3.28 12.07 -14.96
CA THR A 48 -2.67 11.46 -16.15
C THR A 48 -1.87 12.45 -16.98
N ALA A 49 -2.31 13.71 -17.08
CA ALA A 49 -1.54 14.78 -17.71
C ALA A 49 -0.22 15.00 -16.96
N TYR A 50 -0.29 15.19 -15.64
CA TYR A 50 0.89 15.36 -14.79
C TYR A 50 1.87 14.19 -14.89
N LEU A 51 1.40 12.95 -14.83
CA LEU A 51 2.28 11.78 -14.90
C LEU A 51 2.99 11.68 -16.26
N ARG A 52 2.29 12.00 -17.35
CA ARG A 52 2.91 11.99 -18.70
C ARG A 52 3.97 13.08 -18.82
N GLU A 53 3.72 14.25 -18.27
CA GLU A 53 4.64 15.39 -18.32
C GLU A 53 5.86 15.18 -17.41
N ALA A 54 5.63 14.80 -16.15
CA ALA A 54 6.68 14.71 -15.13
C ALA A 54 7.50 13.41 -15.21
N LEU A 55 6.87 12.29 -15.58
CA LEU A 55 7.49 10.95 -15.51
C LEU A 55 7.52 10.24 -16.86
N GLY A 56 6.82 10.77 -17.86
CA GLY A 56 6.75 10.17 -19.19
C GLY A 56 5.70 9.06 -19.33
N PRO A 57 5.68 8.40 -20.49
CA PRO A 57 4.64 7.43 -20.84
C PRO A 57 4.71 6.13 -20.02
N LEU A 58 5.84 5.85 -19.36
CA LEU A 58 6.10 4.65 -18.57
C LEU A 58 6.58 5.06 -17.18
N ALA A 59 6.08 4.41 -16.13
CA ALA A 59 6.58 4.65 -14.79
C ALA A 59 8.07 4.29 -14.70
N PRO A 60 8.91 5.14 -14.07
CA PRO A 60 10.26 4.76 -13.70
C PRO A 60 10.26 3.48 -12.85
N PRO A 61 11.30 2.63 -12.96
CA PRO A 61 11.42 1.45 -12.10
C PRO A 61 11.53 1.87 -10.63
N ASN A 62 10.99 1.04 -9.73
CA ASN A 62 10.89 1.30 -8.29
C ASN A 62 10.12 2.57 -7.90
N LEU A 63 9.18 3.03 -8.74
CA LEU A 63 8.34 4.17 -8.42
C LEU A 63 7.30 3.79 -7.37
N MET A 64 7.29 4.52 -6.25
CA MET A 64 6.21 4.47 -5.27
C MET A 64 6.02 5.85 -4.65
N MET A 65 4.94 6.52 -5.03
CA MET A 65 4.56 7.85 -4.54
C MET A 65 3.32 7.77 -3.67
N CYS A 66 3.39 8.43 -2.52
CA CYS A 66 2.33 8.45 -1.52
C CYS A 66 2.61 9.58 -0.52
N VAL A 67 1.64 9.89 0.32
CA VAL A 67 1.91 10.69 1.52
C VAL A 67 2.60 9.84 2.57
N LEU A 68 3.89 10.09 2.80
CA LEU A 68 4.69 9.36 3.76
C LEU A 68 4.42 9.82 5.20
N ILE A 69 3.88 8.92 6.02
CA ILE A 69 3.65 9.17 7.44
C ILE A 69 4.90 8.78 8.23
N ARG A 70 5.61 9.77 8.79
CA ARG A 70 6.85 9.57 9.53
C ARG A 70 6.56 9.48 11.04
N ARG A 71 6.73 8.29 11.63
CA ARG A 71 6.64 7.99 13.08
C ARG A 71 5.26 8.16 13.76
N PRO A 72 4.15 7.66 13.18
CA PRO A 72 2.85 7.81 13.79
C PRO A 72 2.71 6.97 15.07
N PHE A 73 1.99 7.51 16.05
CA PHE A 73 1.64 6.76 17.25
C PHE A 73 0.61 5.68 16.96
N VAL A 74 0.78 4.53 17.60
CA VAL A 74 -0.20 3.45 17.58
C VAL A 74 -1.44 3.92 18.32
N LYS A 75 -2.60 3.86 17.69
CA LYS A 75 -3.87 4.26 18.32
C LYS A 75 -4.24 3.22 19.38
N ARG A 76 -4.27 3.62 20.65
CA ARG A 76 -4.60 2.75 21.80
C ARG A 76 -6.00 2.97 22.37
N SER A 77 -6.61 4.12 22.09
CA SER A 77 -7.93 4.48 22.62
C SER A 77 -9.01 3.53 22.12
N GLN A 78 -9.87 3.05 23.04
CA GLN A 78 -11.02 2.19 22.73
C GLN A 78 -12.04 2.86 21.80
N ARG A 79 -12.04 4.20 21.74
CA ARG A 79 -12.92 4.98 20.84
C ARG A 79 -12.43 5.01 19.40
N SER A 80 -11.20 4.54 19.12
CA SER A 80 -10.63 4.58 17.78
C SER A 80 -10.97 3.31 17.01
N LYS A 81 -11.54 3.46 15.80
CA LYS A 81 -11.71 2.34 14.85
C LYS A 81 -10.39 1.67 14.46
N TRP A 82 -9.27 2.38 14.64
CA TRP A 82 -7.91 1.92 14.35
C TRP A 82 -7.17 1.43 15.61
N ARG A 83 -7.90 1.10 16.69
CA ARG A 83 -7.27 0.66 17.94
C ARG A 83 -6.50 -0.64 17.74
N VAL A 84 -5.24 -0.61 18.17
CA VAL A 84 -4.37 -1.79 18.24
C VAL A 84 -3.96 -2.01 19.68
N SER A 85 -4.08 -3.24 20.17
CA SER A 85 -3.67 -3.63 21.52
C SER A 85 -2.15 -3.85 21.63
N PHE A 86 -1.61 -3.84 22.85
CA PHE A 86 -0.19 -4.13 23.09
C PHE A 86 0.18 -5.58 22.74
N GLN A 87 -0.79 -6.50 22.79
CA GLN A 87 -0.61 -7.89 22.36
C GLN A 87 -0.40 -7.98 20.84
N GLU A 88 -1.15 -7.19 20.06
CA GLU A 88 -1.02 -7.13 18.60
C GLU A 88 0.24 -6.39 18.14
N TYR A 89 0.63 -5.33 18.84
CA TYR A 89 1.82 -4.55 18.50
C TYR A 89 2.40 -3.92 19.77
N ARG A 90 3.62 -4.34 20.16
CA ARG A 90 4.23 -3.95 21.44
C ARG A 90 4.74 -2.51 21.46
N GLN A 91 5.23 -2.00 20.32
CA GLN A 91 5.84 -0.67 20.26
C GLN A 91 4.77 0.44 20.29
N ASN A 92 5.15 1.64 20.73
CA ASN A 92 4.23 2.79 20.79
C ASN A 92 4.08 3.55 19.47
N ARG A 93 4.98 3.31 18.52
CA ARG A 93 5.01 3.97 17.22
C ARG A 93 5.18 2.96 16.12
N TYR A 94 4.49 3.17 15.01
CA TYR A 94 4.71 2.41 13.79
C TYR A 94 5.99 2.90 13.06
N PRO A 95 6.62 2.03 12.26
CA PRO A 95 7.60 2.48 11.27
C PRO A 95 6.96 3.45 10.26
N PRO A 96 7.77 4.19 9.48
CA PRO A 96 7.25 5.00 8.39
C PRO A 96 6.43 4.16 7.40
N TYR A 97 5.32 4.69 6.91
CA TYR A 97 4.46 4.03 5.93
C TYR A 97 3.75 5.02 5.02
N CYS A 98 3.30 4.55 3.86
CA CYS A 98 2.45 5.30 2.94
C CYS A 98 1.02 5.40 3.46
N SER A 99 0.47 6.60 3.45
CA SER A 99 -0.94 6.81 3.77
C SER A 99 -1.84 5.90 2.93
N GLY A 100 -2.88 5.36 3.57
CA GLY A 100 -3.77 4.37 2.95
C GLY A 100 -4.57 4.93 1.78
N TRP A 101 -4.94 6.21 1.81
CA TRP A 101 -5.91 6.78 0.87
C TRP A 101 -5.40 6.93 -0.57
N GLY A 102 -4.09 6.91 -0.82
CA GLY A 102 -3.55 7.10 -2.17
C GLY A 102 -2.10 6.65 -2.29
N ILE A 103 -1.84 5.65 -3.15
CA ILE A 103 -0.51 5.12 -3.43
C ILE A 103 -0.39 4.86 -4.92
N LEU A 104 0.53 5.56 -5.57
CA LEU A 104 0.87 5.38 -6.98
C LEU A 104 2.16 4.56 -7.08
N MET A 105 2.15 3.52 -7.92
CA MET A 105 3.25 2.56 -8.03
C MET A 105 3.59 2.26 -9.49
N SER A 106 4.85 1.91 -9.75
CA SER A 106 5.23 1.18 -10.96
C SER A 106 4.87 -0.31 -10.85
N PRO A 107 4.68 -1.02 -11.98
CA PRO A 107 4.30 -2.44 -11.96
C PRO A 107 5.30 -3.36 -11.24
N ASP A 108 6.60 -3.05 -11.31
CA ASP A 108 7.66 -3.81 -10.63
C ASP A 108 7.56 -3.68 -9.10
N VAL A 109 7.13 -2.51 -8.58
CA VAL A 109 6.86 -2.33 -7.15
C VAL A 109 5.68 -3.18 -6.71
N VAL A 110 4.59 -3.21 -7.49
CA VAL A 110 3.42 -4.06 -7.19
C VAL A 110 3.82 -5.53 -7.13
N PHE A 111 4.58 -6.01 -8.12
CA PHE A 111 5.08 -7.38 -8.14
C PHE A 111 5.95 -7.69 -6.92
N ASN A 112 6.89 -6.80 -6.59
CA ASN A 112 7.76 -6.96 -5.43
C ASN A 112 6.98 -6.97 -4.12
N LEU A 113 6.00 -6.07 -3.94
CA LEU A 113 5.10 -6.03 -2.78
C LEU A 113 4.30 -7.33 -2.66
N TYR A 114 3.76 -7.84 -3.77
CA TYR A 114 3.06 -9.12 -3.78
C TYR A 114 3.99 -10.27 -3.35
N ARG A 115 5.20 -10.34 -3.92
CA ARG A 115 6.18 -11.38 -3.61
C ARG A 115 6.59 -11.38 -2.14
N VAL A 116 6.88 -10.21 -1.55
CA VAL A 116 7.29 -10.13 -0.14
C VAL A 116 6.13 -10.36 0.82
N SER A 117 4.88 -10.14 0.38
CA SER A 117 3.70 -10.32 1.24
C SER A 117 3.56 -11.76 1.78
N ALA A 118 4.06 -12.75 1.04
CA ALA A 118 4.03 -14.16 1.44
C ALA A 118 4.88 -14.47 2.69
N GLY A 119 5.92 -13.67 2.96
CA GLY A 119 6.84 -13.86 4.09
C GLY A 119 6.55 -12.97 5.30
N ILE A 120 5.52 -12.13 5.24
CA ILE A 120 5.23 -11.13 6.28
C ILE A 120 4.12 -11.66 7.19
N PRO A 121 4.31 -11.65 8.53
CA PRO A 121 3.26 -11.99 9.47
C PRO A 121 2.03 -11.10 9.26
N TYR A 122 0.85 -11.71 9.30
CA TYR A 122 -0.39 -10.98 9.16
C TYR A 122 -0.51 -9.88 10.22
N PHE A 123 -0.76 -8.66 9.75
CA PHE A 123 -1.21 -7.55 10.57
C PHE A 123 -2.33 -6.85 9.82
N TRP A 124 -3.46 -6.62 10.46
CA TRP A 124 -4.67 -6.18 9.78
C TRP A 124 -4.61 -4.75 9.21
N VAL A 125 -3.60 -3.96 9.60
CA VAL A 125 -3.35 -2.64 9.01
C VAL A 125 -2.31 -2.76 7.90
N THR A 126 -2.68 -2.28 6.70
CA THR A 126 -1.94 -2.42 5.43
C THR A 126 -0.53 -1.81 5.43
N MET A 127 -0.19 -0.97 6.41
CA MET A 127 1.12 -0.29 6.52
C MET A 127 2.33 -1.23 6.60
N PHE A 128 2.15 -2.50 6.98
CA PHE A 128 3.27 -3.44 7.19
C PHE A 128 3.92 -3.93 5.92
N LEU A 129 3.20 -3.91 4.79
CA LEU A 129 3.76 -4.32 3.50
C LEU A 129 4.83 -3.33 3.01
N CYS A 130 4.61 -2.04 3.25
CA CYS A 130 5.64 -1.01 3.03
C CYS A 130 6.89 -1.34 3.86
N ARG A 131 6.76 -1.63 5.15
CA ARG A 131 7.91 -1.98 6.02
C ARG A 131 8.72 -3.15 5.47
N GLY A 132 8.06 -4.19 4.96
CA GLY A 132 8.74 -5.33 4.33
C GLY A 132 9.53 -4.92 3.08
N TYR A 133 8.94 -4.06 2.24
CA TYR A 133 9.61 -3.50 1.07
C TYR A 133 10.85 -2.66 1.46
N TRP A 134 10.71 -1.75 2.43
CA TRP A 134 11.83 -0.94 2.95
C TRP A 134 12.96 -1.77 3.55
N ARG A 135 12.66 -2.87 4.26
CA ARG A 135 13.69 -3.76 4.85
C ARG A 135 14.51 -4.52 3.81
N ASN A 136 13.99 -4.72 2.60
CA ASN A 136 14.70 -5.37 1.51
C ASN A 136 15.58 -4.40 0.70
N GLY A 137 15.84 -3.19 1.21
CA GLY A 137 16.72 -2.21 0.56
C GLY A 137 16.11 -1.51 -0.65
N LEU A 138 14.84 -1.77 -0.96
CA LEU A 138 14.09 -1.08 -2.00
C LEU A 138 13.41 0.13 -1.34
N ALA A 139 14.12 1.27 -1.33
CA ALA A 139 13.64 2.52 -0.76
C ALA A 139 12.78 3.27 -1.79
N CYS A 140 11.63 3.83 -1.39
CA CYS A 140 11.03 4.90 -2.18
C CYS A 140 12.03 6.06 -2.21
N ARG A 141 12.57 6.36 -3.38
CA ARG A 141 13.15 7.69 -3.59
C ARG A 141 11.98 8.66 -3.62
N THR A 142 11.94 9.57 -2.65
CA THR A 142 11.14 10.79 -2.74
C THR A 142 11.67 11.67 -3.85
#